data_AF-A0A539D1C8-F1
#
_entry.id   AF-A0A539D1C8-F1
#
_cell.length_a   1.000
_cell.length_b   1.000
_cell.length_c   1.000
_cell.angle_alpha   90.00
_cell.angle_beta   90.00
_cell.angle_gamma   90.00
#
_symmetry.space_group_name_H-M   'P 1'
#
loop_
_entity.id
_entity.type
_entity.pdbx_description
1 polymer ?
#
loop_
_entity_poly.entity_id
_entity_poly.type
_entity_poly.pdbx_seq_one_letter_code
_entity_poly.pdbx_strand_id
1 'polypeptide(L)'
;MHIPTLVGAIPGMSWMATKMMARKMEKLDIPPVPEFVEMIADSGAGIYACKATVDMFGLGDDDFVPQVTGVITVGEFYEQAAGGEIVFT
;
A
#
# COMPACT_ATOMS: atom_id res chain seq x y z
N MET A 1 20.38 10.93 3.02
CA MET A 1 21.25 10.68 1.84
C MET A 1 21.53 12.02 1.19
N HIS A 2 22.79 12.48 1.17
CA HIS A 2 23.19 13.67 0.40
C HIS A 2 23.37 13.27 -1.07
N ILE A 3 22.27 12.95 -1.75
CA ILE A 3 22.25 12.73 -3.20
C ILE A 3 21.70 14.02 -3.81
N PRO A 4 22.44 14.69 -4.70
CA PRO A 4 21.93 15.88 -5.38
C PRO A 4 20.61 15.55 -6.09
N THR A 5 19.59 16.41 -5.95
CA THR A 5 18.26 16.22 -6.57
C THR A 5 18.34 15.95 -8.08
N LEU A 6 19.35 16.52 -8.74
CA LEU A 6 19.64 16.31 -10.16
C LEU A 6 19.89 14.83 -10.50
N VAL A 7 20.51 14.09 -9.59
CA VAL A 7 20.78 12.65 -9.76
C VAL A 7 19.46 11.87 -9.69
N GLY A 8 18.48 12.32 -8.91
CA GLY A 8 17.13 11.73 -8.90
C GLY A 8 16.37 11.88 -10.23
N ALA A 9 16.74 12.86 -11.06
CA ALA A 9 16.14 13.07 -12.38
C ALA A 9 16.73 12.17 -13.48
N ILE A 10 17.80 11.41 -13.20
CA ILE A 10 18.40 10.49 -14.17
C ILE A 10 17.44 9.30 -14.39
N PRO A 11 17.08 8.98 -15.65
CA PRO A 11 16.24 7.84 -15.96
C PRO A 11 16.78 6.54 -15.32
N GLY A 12 15.95 5.85 -14.54
CA GLY A 12 16.31 4.59 -13.89
C GLY A 12 16.91 4.70 -12.47
N MET A 13 17.21 5.91 -11.98
CA MET A 13 17.72 6.06 -10.60
C MET A 13 16.71 5.65 -9.53
N SER A 14 15.41 5.87 -9.76
CA SER A 14 14.34 5.39 -8.87
C SER A 14 14.35 3.86 -8.76
N TRP A 15 14.49 3.15 -9.88
CA TRP A 15 14.55 1.69 -9.90
C TRP A 15 15.79 1.17 -9.16
N MET A 16 16.94 1.81 -9.36
CA MET A 16 18.18 1.44 -8.65
C MET A 16 18.03 1.64 -7.13
N ALA A 17 17.44 2.77 -6.71
CA ALA A 17 17.16 3.05 -5.31
C ALA A 17 16.20 2.00 -4.71
N THR A 18 15.11 1.66 -5.41
CA THR A 18 14.18 0.60 -4.99
C THR A 18 14.90 -0.73 -4.82
N LYS A 19 15.74 -1.13 -5.79
CA LYS A 19 16.49 -2.40 -5.70
C LYS A 19 17.53 -2.41 -4.56
N MET A 20 18.13 -1.25 -4.25
CA MET A 20 19.02 -1.11 -3.10
C MET A 20 18.23 -1.24 -1.79
N MET A 21 17.07 -0.58 -1.70
CA MET A 21 16.20 -0.64 -0.52
C MET A 21 15.71 -2.07 -0.25
N ALA A 22 15.20 -2.76 -1.28
CA ALA A 22 14.76 -4.15 -1.17
C ALA A 22 15.88 -5.07 -0.64
N ARG A 23 17.11 -4.94 -1.16
CA ARG A 23 18.28 -5.70 -0.65
C ARG A 23 18.65 -5.36 0.78
N LYS A 24 18.43 -4.12 1.23
CA LYS A 24 18.66 -3.74 2.62
C LYS A 24 17.58 -4.29 3.54
N MET A 25 16.33 -4.31 3.09
CA MET A 25 15.20 -4.91 3.82
C MET A 25 15.42 -6.41 4.01
N GLU A 26 15.82 -7.12 2.96
CA GLU A 26 16.17 -8.55 3.01
C GLU A 26 17.30 -8.84 4.00
N LYS A 27 18.35 -8.02 4.03
CA LYS A 27 19.46 -8.15 5.00
C LYS A 27 19.06 -7.91 6.46
N LEU A 28 17.96 -7.21 6.69
CA LEU A 28 17.41 -6.93 8.01
C LEU A 28 16.27 -7.90 8.37
N ASP A 29 16.06 -8.94 7.57
CA ASP A 29 14.99 -9.91 7.72
C ASP A 29 13.59 -9.25 7.81
N ILE A 30 13.40 -8.15 7.06
CA ILE A 30 12.11 -7.47 6.96
C ILE A 30 11.25 -8.21 5.94
N PRO A 31 10.00 -8.59 6.29
CA PRO A 31 9.16 -9.37 5.41
C PRO A 31 8.77 -8.59 4.13
N PRO A 32 8.50 -9.29 3.02
CA PRO A 32 8.04 -8.67 1.79
C PRO A 32 6.60 -8.17 1.92
N VAL A 33 6.17 -7.34 0.97
CA VAL A 33 4.83 -6.72 0.97
C VAL A 33 3.68 -7.74 1.11
N PRO A 34 3.66 -8.89 0.40
CA PRO A 34 2.55 -9.85 0.53
C PRO A 34 2.41 -10.40 1.96
N GLU A 35 3.53 -10.73 2.61
CA GLU A 35 3.55 -11.22 3.99
C GLU A 35 3.08 -10.13 4.96
N PHE A 36 3.50 -8.87 4.76
CA PHE A 36 3.00 -7.76 5.57
C PHE A 36 1.48 -7.57 5.45
N VAL A 37 0.92 -7.74 4.25
CA VAL A 37 -0.54 -7.63 4.04
C VAL A 37 -1.28 -8.74 4.79
N GLU A 38 -0.75 -9.97 4.77
CA GLU A 38 -1.26 -11.08 5.58
C GLU A 38 -1.20 -10.76 7.08
N MET A 39 -0.04 -10.31 7.58
CA MET A 39 0.14 -9.95 8.98
C MET A 39 -0.83 -8.85 9.45
N ILE A 40 -1.09 -7.84 8.60
CA ILE A 40 -2.04 -6.76 8.90
C ILE A 40 -3.45 -7.34 9.00
N ALA A 41 -3.86 -8.16 8.03
CA ALA A 41 -5.17 -8.80 8.05
C ALA A 41 -5.36 -9.69 9.29
N ASP A 42 -4.35 -10.49 9.64
CA ASP A 42 -4.36 -11.38 10.80
C ASP A 42 -4.41 -10.61 12.14
N SER A 43 -3.93 -9.37 12.17
CA SER A 43 -4.05 -8.50 13.35
C SER A 43 -5.48 -7.98 13.59
N GLY A 44 -6.41 -8.24 12.67
CA GLY A 44 -7.79 -7.77 12.71
C GLY A 44 -7.99 -6.38 12.08
N ALA A 45 -6.98 -5.83 11.41
CA ALA A 45 -7.12 -4.59 10.67
C ALA A 45 -7.93 -4.82 9.37
N GLY A 46 -8.88 -3.94 9.11
CA GLY A 46 -9.69 -3.98 7.89
C GLY A 46 -8.92 -3.44 6.69
N ILE A 47 -8.89 -4.21 5.59
CA ILE A 47 -8.29 -3.81 4.31
C ILE A 47 -9.43 -3.67 3.31
N TYR A 48 -9.58 -2.49 2.70
CA TYR A 48 -10.70 -2.20 1.80
C TYR A 48 -10.23 -1.52 0.52
N ALA A 49 -10.92 -1.80 -0.58
CA ALA A 49 -10.72 -1.12 -1.85
C ALA A 49 -11.68 0.08 -1.98
N CYS A 50 -11.19 1.19 -2.54
CA CYS A 50 -12.01 2.38 -2.78
C CYS A 50 -12.90 2.19 -4.01
N LYS A 51 -14.23 2.29 -3.83
CA LYS A 51 -15.23 2.08 -4.87
C LYS A 51 -15.00 2.95 -6.12
N ALA A 52 -14.71 4.23 -5.94
CA ALA A 52 -14.45 5.13 -7.06
C ALA A 52 -13.24 4.67 -7.89
N THR A 53 -12.16 4.24 -7.22
CA THR A 53 -10.96 3.74 -7.89
C THR A 53 -11.23 2.42 -8.62
N VAL A 54 -11.93 1.48 -7.97
CA VAL A 54 -12.33 0.21 -8.60
C VAL A 54 -13.11 0.47 -9.89
N ASP A 55 -14.11 1.36 -9.84
CA ASP A 55 -14.95 1.68 -10.99
C ASP A 55 -14.17 2.44 -12.09
N MET A 56 -13.24 3.33 -11.72
CA MET A 56 -12.42 4.10 -12.66
C MET A 56 -11.43 3.22 -13.44
N PHE A 57 -10.84 2.22 -12.78
CA PHE A 57 -9.86 1.33 -13.38
C PHE A 57 -10.46 0.02 -13.88
N GLY A 58 -11.75 -0.23 -13.66
CA GLY A 58 -12.46 -1.41 -14.11
C GLY A 58 -11.96 -2.69 -13.45
N LEU A 59 -11.61 -2.62 -12.17
CA LEU A 59 -11.08 -3.75 -11.39
C LEU A 59 -12.24 -4.64 -10.90
N GLY A 60 -12.01 -5.95 -10.85
CA GLY A 60 -12.91 -6.93 -10.26
C GLY A 60 -12.37 -7.49 -8.95
N ASP A 61 -13.18 -8.30 -8.26
CA ASP A 61 -12.79 -8.94 -6.99
C ASP A 61 -11.53 -9.83 -7.16
N ASP A 62 -11.38 -10.45 -8.33
CA ASP A 62 -10.24 -11.32 -8.69
C ASP A 62 -8.91 -10.56 -8.88
N ASP A 63 -8.93 -9.23 -8.98
CA ASP A 63 -7.73 -8.39 -9.08
C ASP A 63 -7.11 -8.08 -7.70
N PHE A 64 -7.82 -8.41 -6.62
CA PHE A 64 -7.42 -8.11 -5.25
C PHE A 64 -6.87 -9.33 -4.52
N VAL A 65 -6.04 -9.07 -3.52
CA VAL A 65 -5.58 -10.09 -2.58
C VAL A 65 -6.75 -10.53 -1.69
N PRO A 66 -6.80 -11.80 -1.25
CA PRO A 66 -7.94 -12.34 -0.50
C PRO A 66 -8.18 -11.65 0.85
N GLN A 67 -7.20 -10.91 1.36
CA GLN A 67 -7.28 -10.12 2.58
C GLN A 67 -8.13 -8.84 2.41
N VAL A 68 -8.49 -8.45 1.18
CA VAL A 68 -9.41 -7.33 0.96
C VAL A 68 -10.82 -7.75 1.38
N THR A 69 -11.34 -7.11 2.43
CA THR A 69 -12.65 -7.40 3.02
C THR A 69 -13.80 -6.95 2.11
N GLY A 70 -13.56 -5.95 1.25
CA GLY A 70 -14.54 -5.50 0.28
C GLY A 70 -14.22 -4.15 -0.33
N VAL A 71 -15.11 -3.74 -1.24
CA VAL A 71 -15.07 -2.44 -1.90
C VAL A 71 -16.02 -1.49 -1.19
N ILE A 72 -15.50 -0.37 -0.68
CA ILE A 72 -16.29 0.60 0.10
C ILE A 72 -16.23 2.00 -0.52
N THR A 73 -17.25 2.78 -0.23
CA THR A 73 -17.35 4.20 -0.52
C THR A 73 -16.63 5.04 0.53
N VAL A 74 -16.39 6.31 0.20
CA VAL A 74 -15.83 7.28 1.16
C VAL A 74 -16.73 7.47 2.39
N GLY A 75 -18.06 7.38 2.23
CA GLY A 75 -19.00 7.50 3.35
C GLY A 75 -18.84 6.35 4.35
N GLU A 76 -18.81 5.12 3.85
CA GLU A 76 -18.57 3.91 4.66
C GLU A 76 -17.19 3.94 5.34
N PHE A 77 -16.17 4.48 4.67
CA PHE A 77 -14.85 4.68 5.30
C PHE A 77 -14.93 5.63 6.50
N TYR A 78 -15.60 6.78 6.37
CA TYR A 78 -15.76 7.73 7.48
C TYR A 78 -16.58 7.14 8.63
N GLU A 79 -17.60 6.34 8.33
CA GLU A 79 -18.36 5.61 9.35
C GLU A 79 -17.50 4.60 10.10
N GLN A 80 -16.65 3.84 9.40
CA GLN A 80 -15.73 2.89 10.03
C GLN A 80 -14.60 3.58 10.81
N ALA A 81 -14.09 4.70 10.31
CA ALA A 81 -13.05 5.48 10.97
C ALA A 81 -13.59 6.34 12.13
N ALA A 82 -14.92 6.37 12.33
CA ALA A 82 -15.53 7.17 13.38
C ALA A 82 -15.00 6.77 14.77
N GLY A 83 -14.47 7.75 15.50
CA GLY A 83 -13.84 7.54 16.80
C GLY A 83 -12.36 7.14 16.75
N GLY A 84 -11.79 6.98 15.55
CA GLY A 84 -10.35 6.84 15.32
C GLY A 84 -9.67 8.15 14.88
N GLU A 85 -8.38 8.06 14.57
CA GLU A 85 -7.64 9.16 13.92
C GLU A 85 -7.44 8.88 12.43
N ILE A 86 -7.73 9.87 11.60
CA ILE A 86 -7.53 9.81 10.16
C ILE A 86 -6.22 10.53 9.82
N VAL A 87 -5.28 9.80 9.22
CA VAL A 87 -3.95 10.33 8.89
C VAL A 87 -3.94 11.06 7.55
N PHE A 88 -4.73 10.59 6.58
CA PHE A 88 -4.86 11.15 5.25
C PHE A 88 -6.30 11.07 4.76
N THR A 89 -6.80 12.14 4.12
CA THR A 89 -8.13 12.26 3.54
C THR A 89 -8.05 12.46 2.04
#